data_AF-A0A7S2X211-F1
#
_entry.id   AF-A0A7S2X211-F1
#
_cell.length_a   1.000
_cell.length_b   1.000
_cell.length_c   1.000
_cell.angle_alpha   90.00
_cell.angle_beta   90.00
_cell.angle_gamma   90.00
#
_symmetry.space_group_name_H-M   'P 1'
#
loop_
_entity.id
_entity.type
_entity.pdbx_description
1 polymer ?
#
loop_
_entity_poly.entity_id
_entity_poly.type
_entity_poly.pdbx_seq_one_letter_code
_entity_poly.pdbx_strand_id
1 'polypeptide(L)'
;DRRHFKRIRLPCFDDEEPILDYADNLLDVEPLDAIELELDEEEDESIIEWFYDHKPLIDDPRFVNGTSYKKWKLPLPVMSNLYRIASQLLSDIVDQNYFYLFDKDSFITAKSLN
;
A
#
# COMPACT_ATOMS: atom_id res chain seq x y z
N ASP A 1 -20.04 -0.75 8.39
CA ASP A 1 -19.82 -2.19 8.15
C ASP A 1 -20.91 -2.79 7.27
N ARG A 2 -20.58 -3.67 6.30
CA ARG A 2 -21.52 -4.14 5.26
C ARG A 2 -22.15 -5.50 5.61
N ARG A 3 -23.49 -5.60 5.63
CA ARG A 3 -24.21 -6.86 5.93
C ARG A 3 -24.06 -7.95 4.86
N HIS A 4 -23.94 -7.56 3.58
CA HIS A 4 -23.74 -8.47 2.46
C HIS A 4 -22.67 -7.89 1.53
N PHE A 5 -21.57 -8.61 1.35
CA PHE A 5 -20.51 -8.23 0.42
C PHE A 5 -20.60 -9.10 -0.84
N LYS A 6 -21.12 -8.53 -1.94
CA LYS A 6 -21.27 -9.21 -3.22
C LYS A 6 -19.91 -9.26 -3.94
N ARG A 7 -19.50 -10.45 -4.40
CA ARG A 7 -18.29 -10.64 -5.21
C ARG A 7 -18.54 -10.22 -6.65
N ILE A 8 -17.48 -9.78 -7.34
CA ILE A 8 -17.51 -9.55 -8.79
C ILE A 8 -17.75 -10.87 -9.54
N ARG A 9 -18.37 -10.80 -10.71
CA ARG A 9 -18.53 -11.95 -11.62
C ARG A 9 -17.33 -12.00 -12.56
N LEU A 10 -16.80 -13.21 -12.79
CA LEU A 10 -15.77 -13.45 -13.79
C LEU A 10 -16.31 -14.47 -14.82
N PRO A 11 -16.14 -14.23 -16.14
CA PRO A 11 -15.60 -13.01 -16.75
C PRO A 11 -16.52 -11.78 -16.51
N CYS A 12 -15.93 -10.59 -16.51
CA CYS A 12 -16.67 -9.33 -16.29
C CYS A 12 -17.46 -8.90 -17.53
N PHE A 13 -16.97 -9.25 -18.71
CA PHE A 13 -17.55 -8.92 -20.01
C PHE A 13 -17.94 -10.20 -20.75
N ASP A 14 -18.92 -10.10 -21.64
CA ASP A 14 -19.29 -11.19 -22.54
C ASP A 14 -18.34 -11.23 -23.74
N ASP A 15 -18.04 -12.43 -24.27
CA ASP A 15 -17.08 -12.61 -25.36
C ASP A 15 -17.63 -12.09 -26.71
N GLU A 16 -18.95 -11.95 -26.83
CA GLU A 16 -19.63 -11.41 -28.02
C GLU A 16 -19.77 -9.88 -28.00
N GLU A 17 -19.49 -9.23 -26.86
CA GLU A 17 -19.55 -7.77 -26.75
C GLU A 17 -18.25 -7.12 -27.27
N PRO A 18 -18.34 -6.07 -28.11
CA PRO A 18 -17.15 -5.33 -28.52
C PRO A 18 -16.53 -4.59 -27.34
N ILE A 19 -15.21 -4.31 -27.43
CA ILE A 19 -14.50 -3.55 -26.41
C ILE A 19 -15.12 -2.15 -26.26
N LEU A 20 -15.33 -1.75 -25.01
CA LEU A 20 -15.88 -0.45 -24.66
C LEU A 20 -14.94 0.69 -25.05
N ASP A 21 -15.45 1.72 -25.74
CA ASP A 21 -14.68 2.92 -26.03
C ASP A 21 -14.56 3.82 -24.78
N TYR A 22 -13.35 4.33 -24.53
CA TYR A 22 -13.06 5.15 -23.36
C TYR A 22 -13.68 6.54 -23.45
N ALA A 23 -13.60 7.18 -24.62
CA ALA A 23 -14.08 8.55 -24.81
C ALA A 23 -15.60 8.61 -24.60
N ASP A 24 -16.33 7.65 -25.15
CA ASP A 24 -17.79 7.63 -25.06
C ASP A 24 -18.34 7.16 -23.71
N ASN A 25 -17.62 6.26 -22.99
CA ASN A 25 -18.20 5.58 -21.82
C ASN A 25 -17.55 5.90 -20.47
N LEU A 26 -16.32 6.42 -20.44
CA LEU A 26 -15.53 6.56 -19.21
C LEU A 26 -14.98 7.97 -18.98
N LEU A 27 -14.70 8.73 -20.03
CA LEU A 27 -14.02 10.03 -19.91
C LEU A 27 -14.80 11.04 -19.05
N ASP A 28 -16.12 11.09 -19.20
CA ASP A 28 -17.00 12.02 -18.48
C ASP A 28 -17.53 11.46 -17.15
N VAL A 29 -17.14 10.23 -16.78
CA VAL A 29 -17.59 9.57 -15.56
C VAL A 29 -16.62 9.86 -14.42
N GLU A 30 -17.09 10.53 -13.37
CA GLU A 30 -16.31 10.72 -12.15
C GLU A 30 -16.06 9.37 -11.45
N PRO A 31 -14.81 9.05 -11.09
CA PRO A 31 -14.50 7.87 -10.32
C PRO A 31 -15.21 7.87 -8.97
N LEU A 32 -15.53 6.68 -8.47
CA LEU A 32 -16.00 6.51 -7.10
C LEU A 32 -14.88 6.81 -6.12
N ASP A 33 -15.26 7.22 -4.91
CA ASP A 33 -14.33 7.46 -3.81
C ASP A 33 -13.41 6.25 -3.58
N ALA A 34 -12.12 6.54 -3.41
CA ALA A 34 -11.13 5.55 -3.08
C ALA A 34 -11.32 5.03 -1.65
N ILE A 35 -10.63 3.94 -1.33
CA ILE A 35 -10.54 3.48 0.05
C ILE A 35 -9.48 4.36 0.73
N GLU A 36 -9.96 5.33 1.50
CA GLU A 36 -9.13 6.20 2.32
C GLU A 36 -9.52 6.00 3.77
N LEU A 37 -8.51 5.85 4.64
CA LEU A 37 -8.70 5.84 6.07
C LEU A 37 -8.85 7.28 6.54
N GLU A 38 -9.82 7.54 7.42
CA GLU A 38 -9.89 8.82 8.12
C GLU A 38 -8.68 8.91 9.07
N LEU A 39 -7.76 9.83 8.76
CA LEU A 39 -6.57 10.12 9.55
C LEU A 39 -6.90 11.15 10.63
N ASP A 40 -6.20 11.07 11.76
CA ASP A 40 -6.40 12.00 12.88
C ASP A 40 -5.60 13.31 12.65
N GLU A 41 -6.25 14.46 12.81
CA GLU A 41 -5.64 15.77 12.53
C GLU A 41 -4.46 16.11 13.46
N GLU A 42 -4.45 15.59 14.69
CA GLU A 42 -3.38 15.85 15.67
C GLU A 42 -2.30 14.76 15.63
N GLU A 43 -2.68 13.49 15.62
CA GLU A 43 -1.71 12.38 15.62
C GLU A 43 -1.04 12.19 14.25
N ASP A 44 -1.77 12.39 13.15
CA ASP A 44 -1.32 12.13 11.78
C ASP A 44 -0.94 13.38 10.99
N GLU A 45 -0.85 14.54 11.65
CA GLU A 45 -0.50 15.85 11.05
C GLU A 45 0.70 15.75 10.08
N SER A 46 1.73 14.97 10.43
CA SER A 46 2.95 14.89 9.63
C SER A 46 2.80 14.22 8.25
N ILE A 47 1.71 13.49 8.03
CA ILE A 47 1.45 12.72 6.79
C ILE A 47 0.10 13.03 6.13
N ILE A 48 -0.84 13.64 6.87
CA ILE A 48 -2.26 13.75 6.49
C ILE A 48 -2.49 14.35 5.10
N GLU A 49 -1.68 15.34 4.70
CA GLU A 49 -1.88 16.09 3.45
C GLU A 49 -1.51 15.30 2.19
N TRP A 50 -0.61 14.31 2.29
CA TRP A 50 0.03 13.70 1.12
C TRP A 50 0.01 12.17 1.11
N PHE A 51 -0.50 11.53 2.17
CA PHE A 51 -0.42 10.08 2.34
C PHE A 51 -1.08 9.28 1.19
N TYR A 52 -2.17 9.81 0.63
CA TYR A 52 -2.93 9.18 -0.46
C TYR A 52 -2.58 9.71 -1.85
N ASP A 53 -1.57 10.58 -1.98
CA ASP A 53 -1.11 11.05 -3.29
C ASP A 53 -0.50 9.91 -4.12
N HIS A 54 -0.64 10.00 -5.45
CA HIS A 54 -0.01 9.04 -6.36
C HIS A 54 1.53 9.03 -6.26
N LYS A 55 2.14 10.21 -6.03
CA LYS A 55 3.58 10.37 -5.76
C LYS A 55 3.79 11.42 -4.67
N PRO A 56 3.72 11.01 -3.39
CA PRO A 56 3.79 11.96 -2.29
C PRO A 56 5.09 12.74 -2.25
N LEU A 57 5.04 14.01 -1.84
CA LEU A 57 6.20 14.88 -1.63
C LEU A 57 7.10 15.10 -2.87
N ILE A 58 6.67 14.74 -4.08
CA ILE A 58 7.48 14.81 -5.31
C ILE A 58 8.06 16.21 -5.59
N ASP A 59 7.31 17.23 -5.20
CA ASP A 59 7.66 18.64 -5.40
C ASP A 59 8.58 19.18 -4.30
N ASP A 60 8.80 18.43 -3.20
CA ASP A 60 9.68 18.84 -2.10
C ASP A 60 11.08 18.20 -2.22
N PRO A 61 12.10 18.98 -2.68
CA PRO A 61 13.46 18.47 -2.85
C PRO A 61 14.16 18.13 -1.52
N ARG A 62 13.59 18.53 -0.37
CA ARG A 62 14.14 18.21 0.96
C ARG A 62 13.88 16.75 1.33
N PHE A 63 12.74 16.22 0.90
CA PHE A 63 12.30 14.87 1.23
C PHE A 63 12.62 13.87 0.13
N VAL A 64 12.51 14.25 -1.14
CA VAL A 64 12.79 13.37 -2.29
C VAL A 64 13.67 14.04 -3.33
N ASN A 65 14.36 13.25 -4.15
CA ASN A 65 15.29 13.77 -5.15
C ASN A 65 14.63 14.35 -6.43
N GLY A 66 13.37 14.77 -6.35
CA GLY A 66 12.54 15.26 -7.47
C GLY A 66 11.84 14.16 -8.26
N THR A 67 11.46 14.46 -9.51
CA THR A 67 10.60 13.60 -10.35
C THR A 67 11.18 12.23 -10.67
N SER A 68 12.49 12.06 -10.52
CA SER A 68 13.13 10.74 -10.60
C SER A 68 12.66 9.79 -9.50
N TYR A 69 12.28 10.30 -8.32
CA TYR A 69 11.66 9.58 -7.21
C TYR A 69 12.38 8.27 -6.81
N LYS A 70 13.72 8.35 -6.68
CA LYS A 70 14.59 7.19 -6.38
C LYS A 70 15.13 7.17 -4.96
N LYS A 71 15.25 8.35 -4.34
CA LYS A 71 15.85 8.52 -3.02
C LYS A 71 14.94 9.43 -2.21
N TRP A 72 14.74 9.04 -0.96
CA TRP A 72 13.96 9.78 0.01
C TRP A 72 14.74 9.94 1.31
N LYS A 73 14.42 11.00 2.06
CA LYS A 73 14.93 11.28 3.39
C LYS A 73 13.80 11.90 4.19
N LEU A 74 13.19 11.11 5.06
CA LEU A 74 12.05 11.54 5.88
C LEU A 74 12.50 11.86 7.32
N PRO A 75 11.88 12.86 7.96
CA PRO A 75 12.17 13.20 9.35
C PRO A 75 11.55 12.15 10.29
N LEU A 76 12.03 12.10 11.53
CA LEU A 76 11.60 11.11 12.51
C LEU A 76 10.08 11.10 12.78
N PRO A 77 9.38 12.24 12.91
CA PRO A 77 7.92 12.24 13.13
C PRO A 77 7.15 11.52 12.02
N VAL A 78 7.51 11.78 10.75
CA VAL A 78 6.90 11.11 9.59
C VAL A 78 7.14 9.60 9.65
N MET A 79 8.38 9.17 9.91
CA MET A 79 8.70 7.75 10.02
C MET A 79 7.95 7.06 11.17
N SER A 80 7.77 7.77 12.30
CA SER A 80 7.01 7.27 13.45
C SER A 80 5.53 7.06 13.10
N ASN A 81 4.90 8.03 12.43
CA ASN A 81 3.50 7.92 12.01
C ASN A 81 3.30 6.80 10.99
N LEU A 82 4.17 6.70 9.97
CA LEU A 82 4.12 5.62 8.98
C LEU A 82 4.29 4.24 9.63
N TYR A 83 5.20 4.10 10.60
CA TYR A 83 5.38 2.85 11.33
C TYR A 83 4.14 2.48 12.16
N ARG A 84 3.51 3.46 12.82
CA ARG A 84 2.27 3.28 13.59
C ARG A 84 1.13 2.80 12.72
N ILE A 85 0.91 3.41 11.55
CA ILE A 85 -0.15 3.01 10.60
C ILE A 85 0.13 1.62 10.02
N ALA A 86 1.39 1.32 9.69
CA ALA A 86 1.79 0.03 9.15
C ALA A 86 1.77 -1.11 10.20
N SER A 87 1.54 -0.82 11.48
CA SER A 87 1.59 -1.81 12.57
C SER A 87 0.74 -3.05 12.33
N GLN A 88 -0.42 -2.92 11.69
CA GLN A 88 -1.30 -4.05 11.37
C GLN A 88 -0.68 -5.06 10.38
N LEU A 89 0.33 -4.63 9.61
CA LEU A 89 1.02 -5.45 8.62
C LEU A 89 2.42 -5.88 9.08
N LEU A 90 3.01 -5.16 10.03
CA LEU A 90 4.35 -5.44 10.53
C LEU A 90 4.31 -6.48 11.64
N SER A 91 5.43 -7.19 11.81
CA SER A 91 5.58 -8.15 12.90
C SER A 91 6.13 -7.46 14.15
N ASP A 92 5.60 -7.84 15.31
CA ASP A 92 6.09 -7.41 16.62
C ASP A 92 7.33 -8.19 17.09
N ILE A 93 7.85 -9.12 16.28
CA ILE A 93 9.00 -9.95 16.64
C ILE A 93 10.28 -9.12 16.55
N VAL A 94 10.85 -8.79 17.71
CA VAL A 94 12.10 -8.02 17.81
C VAL A 94 13.33 -8.92 17.90
N ASP A 95 13.23 -10.06 18.59
CA ASP A 95 14.35 -10.99 18.79
C ASP A 95 14.51 -11.95 17.60
N GLN A 96 15.70 -11.95 16.99
CA GLN A 96 16.05 -12.86 15.91
C GLN A 96 16.05 -14.33 16.35
N ASN A 97 16.25 -14.62 17.64
CA ASN A 97 16.19 -15.99 18.17
C ASN A 97 14.80 -16.62 18.00
N TYR A 98 13.75 -15.82 17.80
CA TYR A 98 12.42 -16.32 17.46
C TYR A 98 12.47 -17.24 16.22
N PHE A 99 13.35 -16.94 15.26
CA PHE A 99 13.50 -17.69 14.02
C PHE A 99 14.49 -18.86 14.12
N TYR A 100 14.87 -19.29 15.33
CA TYR A 100 15.75 -20.44 15.50
C TYR A 100 15.13 -21.70 14.88
N LEU A 101 15.84 -22.33 13.94
CA LEU A 101 15.36 -23.45 13.10
C LEU A 101 14.18 -23.11 12.18
N PHE A 102 13.83 -21.83 12.05
CA PHE A 102 12.79 -21.31 11.18
C PHE A 102 13.35 -20.24 10.22
N ASP A 103 14.62 -20.40 9.87
CA ASP A 103 15.36 -19.56 8.94
C ASP A 103 15.67 -20.34 7.65
N LYS A 104 16.10 -19.60 6.63
CA LYS A 104 16.33 -20.16 5.29
C LYS A 104 17.34 -21.30 5.30
N ASP A 105 18.40 -21.20 6.08
CA ASP A 105 19.47 -22.20 6.09
C ASP A 105 19.00 -23.50 6.76
N SER A 106 18.26 -23.39 7.87
CA SER A 106 17.61 -24.54 8.50
C SER A 106 16.63 -25.26 7.56
N PHE A 107 15.85 -24.51 6.76
CA PHE A 107 14.97 -25.12 5.75
C PHE A 107 15.74 -25.82 4.63
N ILE A 108 16.88 -25.26 4.19
CA ILE A 108 17.74 -25.90 3.20
C ILE A 108 18.30 -27.21 3.75
N THR A 109 18.83 -27.18 4.99
CA THR A 109 19.35 -28.39 5.65
C THR A 109 18.26 -29.44 5.83
N ALA A 110 17.06 -29.07 6.30
CA ALA A 110 15.94 -29.98 6.45
C ALA A 110 15.54 -30.64 5.11
N LYS A 111 15.49 -29.85 4.03
CA LYS A 111 15.21 -30.35 2.67
C LYS A 111 16.33 -31.24 2.13
N SER A 112 17.59 -31.00 2.48
CA SER A 112 18.73 -31.81 2.00
C SER A 112 18.91 -33.13 2.75
N LEU A 113 18.35 -33.26 3.95
CA LEU A 113 18.48 -34.47 4.78
C LEU A 113 17.35 -35.50 4.54
N ASN A 114 16.31 -35.18 3.76
CA ASN A 114 15.29 -36.10 3.24
C ASN A 114 14.54 -35.52 2.02
#